data_AF-A0A2X1PUX1-F1
#
_entry.id   AF-A0A2X1PUX1-F1
#
_cell.length_a   1.000
_cell.length_b   1.000
_cell.length_c   1.000
_cell.angle_alpha   90.00
_cell.angle_beta   90.00
_cell.angle_gamma   90.00
#
_symmetry.space_group_name_H-M   'P 1'
#
loop_
_entity.id
_entity.type
_entity.pdbx_description
1 polymer ?
#
loop_
_entity_poly.entity_id
_entity_poly.type
_entity_poly.pdbx_seq_one_letter_code
_entity_poly.pdbx_strand_id
1 'polypeptide(L)' 'MMKAWFEARGYSIHIVDPVKQLLAKGGYLESSVEIEESTKRVGCSKYRKR' A
#
# COMPACT_ATOMS: atom_id res chain seq x y z
N MET A 1 9.63 -2.28 12.83
CA MET A 1 10.57 -1.27 13.37
C MET A 1 10.34 0.15 12.84
N MET A 2 9.87 0.38 11.61
CA MET A 2 9.65 1.75 11.09
C MET A 2 8.38 2.45 11.62
N LYS A 3 7.29 1.71 11.82
CA LYS A 3 5.98 2.26 12.27
C LYS A 3 6.07 2.98 13.62
N ALA A 4 6.68 2.35 14.61
CA ALA A 4 6.78 2.92 15.95
C ALA A 4 7.48 4.29 15.98
N TRP A 5 8.45 4.51 15.09
CA TRP A 5 9.18 5.77 15.04
C TRP A 5 8.32 6.94 14.52
N PHE A 6 7.56 6.76 13.44
CA PHE A 6 6.71 7.88 13.00
C PHE A 6 5.45 8.04 13.86
N GLU A 7 4.96 6.99 14.54
CA GLU A 7 3.87 7.10 15.52
C GLU A 7 4.31 7.93 16.72
N ALA A 8 5.52 7.71 17.22
CA ALA A 8 6.11 8.51 18.29
C ALA A 8 6.29 9.99 17.90
N ARG A 9 6.44 10.28 16.60
CA ARG A 9 6.50 11.65 16.07
C ARG A 9 5.12 12.27 15.78
N GLY A 10 4.03 11.57 16.08
CA GLY A 10 2.67 12.05 15.88
C GLY A 10 2.16 11.96 14.45
N TYR A 11 2.84 11.21 13.57
CA TYR A 11 2.34 10.97 12.22
C TYR A 11 1.33 9.83 12.20
N SER A 12 0.23 10.03 11.47
CA SER A 12 -0.71 8.96 11.15
C SER A 12 -0.13 8.10 10.03
N ILE A 13 0.34 6.90 10.37
CA ILE A 13 0.94 5.95 9.42
C ILE A 13 -0.02 4.79 9.20
N HIS A 14 -0.11 4.36 7.95
CA HIS A 14 -0.74 3.10 7.59
C HIS A 14 0.32 2.12 7.09
N ILE A 15 0.35 0.89 7.60
CA ILE A 15 1.18 -0.18 7.03
C ILE A 15 0.45 -0.77 5.83
N VAL A 16 1.07 -0.68 4.67
CA VAL A 16 0.60 -1.36 3.46
C VAL A 16 1.35 -2.69 3.34
N ASP A 17 0.59 -3.78 3.27
CA ASP A 17 1.11 -5.11 2.93
C ASP A 17 1.01 -5.26 1.40
N PRO A 18 2.13 -5.17 0.66
CA PRO A 18 2.09 -5.12 -0.79
C PRO A 18 1.55 -6.41 -1.40
N VAL A 19 1.76 -7.57 -0.77
CA VAL A 19 1.29 -8.86 -1.31
C VAL A 19 -0.23 -8.98 -1.22
N LYS A 20 -0.83 -8.45 -0.15
CA LYS A 20 -2.28 -8.50 0.04
C LYS A 20 -3.00 -7.38 -0.73
N GLN A 21 -2.37 -6.21 -0.82
CA GLN A 21 -3.04 -5.01 -1.31
C GLN A 21 -2.73 -4.68 -2.77
N LEU A 22 -1.60 -5.13 -3.31
CA LEU A 22 -1.26 -4.93 -4.73
C LEU A 22 -1.54 -6.22 -5.50
N LEU A 23 -2.36 -6.14 -6.53
CA LEU A 23 -2.54 -7.23 -7.46
C LEU A 23 -1.40 -7.20 -8.49
N ALA A 24 -0.52 -8.19 -8.39
CA ALA A 24 0.48 -8.46 -9.41
C ALA A 24 -0.08 -9.38 -10.49
N LYS A 25 0.15 -9.02 -11.76
CA LYS A 25 -0.08 -9.85 -12.95
C LYS A 25 1.27 -10.08 -13.63
N GLY A 26 1.65 -11.35 -13.79
CA GLY A 26 2.92 -11.73 -14.43
C GLY A 26 3.53 -12.98 -13.82
N GLY A 27 4.79 -13.23 -14.16
CA GLY A 27 5.55 -14.37 -13.67
C GLY A 27 6.34 -14.04 -12.40
N TYR A 28 7.21 -14.97 -12.02
CA TYR A 28 8.06 -14.82 -10.84
C TYR A 28 9.18 -13.78 -11.01
N LEU A 29 9.77 -13.68 -12.21
CA LEU A 29 10.87 -12.74 -12.50
C LEU A 29 10.39 -11.35 -12.92
N GLU A 30 9.23 -11.28 -13.58
CA GLU A 30 8.65 -10.01 -14.02
C GLU A 30 7.14 -10.03 -13.76
N SER A 31 6.71 -9.08 -12.94
CA SER A 31 5.31 -8.87 -12.64
C SER A 31 4.97 -7.39 -12.77
N SER A 32 3.90 -7.10 -13.49
CA SER A 32 3.30 -5.78 -13.55
C SER A 32 2.20 -5.65 -12.50
N VAL A 33 2.01 -4.46 -11.96
CA VAL A 33 0.95 -4.21 -10.98
C VAL A 33 -0.28 -3.66 -11.69
N GLU A 34 -1.44 -4.25 -11.43
CA GLU A 34 -2.71 -3.71 -11.91
C GLU A 34 -3.17 -2.57 -11.01
N ILE A 35 -3.04 -1.34 -11.50
CA ILE A 35 -3.27 -0.14 -10.71
C ILE A 35 -4.74 0.00 -10.29
N GLU A 36 -5.70 -0.26 -11.18
CA GLU A 36 -7.12 -0.10 -10.85
C GLU A 36 -7.59 -1.02 -9.72
N GLU A 37 -7.26 -2.31 -9.82
CA GLU A 37 -7.62 -3.29 -8.79
C GLU A 37 -6.86 -3.04 -7.48
N SER A 38 -5.57 -2.73 -7.57
CA SER A 38 -4.75 -2.43 -6.38
C SER A 38 -5.25 -1.18 -5.66
N THR A 39 -5.71 -0.17 -6.40
CA THR A 39 -6.26 1.08 -5.83
C THR A 39 -7.55 0.83 -5.05
N LYS A 40 -8.39 -0.11 -5.52
CA LYS A 40 -9.60 -0.55 -4.80
C LYS A 40 -9.24 -1.28 -3.50
N ARG A 41 -8.24 -2.18 -3.53
CA ARG A 41 -7.80 -2.99 -2.38
C ARG A 41 -7.12 -2.18 -1.29
N VAL A 42 -6.26 -1.25 -1.67
CA VAL A 42 -5.62 -0.30 -0.74
C VAL A 42 -6.66 0.68 -0.16
N GLY A 43 -7.76 0.92 -0.88
CA GLY A 43 -8.76 1.91 -0.47
C GLY A 43 -8.19 3.33 -0.53
N CYS A 44 -7.47 3.66 -1.60
CA CYS A 44 -6.74 4.92 -1.80
C CYS A 44 -7.57 6.19 -1.53
N SER A 45 -8.90 6.12 -1.72
CA SER A 45 -9.85 7.18 -1.31
C SER A 45 -9.68 7.62 0.16
N LYS A 46 -9.28 6.72 1.06
CA LYS A 46 -9.06 6.98 2.50
C LYS A 46 -7.77 7.75 2.79
N TYR A 47 -6.81 7.75 1.86
CA TYR A 47 -5.49 8.39 2.04
C TYR A 47 -5.29 9.59 1.12
N ARG A 48 -6.30 9.96 0.33
CA ARG A 48 -6.27 11.16 -0.47
C ARG A 48 -6.27 12.37 0.47
N LYS A 49 -5.08 12.91 0.70
CA LYS A 49 -4.91 14.22 1.35
C LYS A 49 -5.76 15.23 0.58
N ARG A 50 -6.62 15.96 1.30
CA ARG A 50 -7.19 17.21 0.82
C ARG A 50 -6.07 18.24 0.64
#